data_AF-A0A328XET4-F1
#
_entry.id   AF-A0A328XET4-F1
#
_cell.length_a   1.000
_cell.length_b   1.000
_cell.length_c   1.000
_cell.angle_alpha   90.00
_cell.angle_beta   90.00
_cell.angle_gamma   90.00
#
_symmetry.space_group_name_H-M   'P 1'
#
loop_
_entity.id
_entity.type
_entity.pdbx_description
1 polymer ?
#
loop_
_entity_poly.entity_id
_entity_poly.type
_entity_poly.pdbx_seq_one_letter_code
_entity_poly.pdbx_strand_id
1 'polypeptide(L)'
;MSLSDSVTNFRSGVSEINSITQKAYDTDPSGNDIFSEDQKEFIVSSAFLKMFIFWESFVEDTFAKYLVGEVSTNGTYVNKFVTPNDRGHALKILIGTQKYVDWANHEIVKRLSKLYFEDGEPFSTNISSITTELADLKTIRNAAAHLSSTTQHQLDALASRVLGSQVSNTTVGQFIVQLHPTNTSRTILQNYQDILDVAAENIAANRT
;
A
#
# COMPACT_ATOMS: atom_id res chain seq x y z
N MET A 1 -8.38 -14.03 13.50
CA MET A 1 -8.57 -13.32 12.22
C MET A 1 -7.75 -14.06 11.19
N SER A 2 -8.34 -14.55 10.11
CA SER A 2 -7.70 -15.39 9.09
C SER A 2 -6.91 -14.58 8.05
N LEU A 3 -6.15 -15.21 7.15
CA LEU A 3 -5.57 -14.56 5.97
C LEU A 3 -6.65 -13.95 5.05
N SER A 4 -7.81 -14.62 4.93
CA SER A 4 -8.97 -14.07 4.20
C SER A 4 -9.48 -12.77 4.83
N ASP A 5 -9.50 -12.72 6.16
CA ASP A 5 -9.88 -11.50 6.89
C ASP A 5 -8.86 -10.38 6.67
N SER A 6 -7.55 -10.69 6.53
CA SER A 6 -6.51 -9.68 6.22
C SER A 6 -6.76 -9.03 4.87
N VAL A 7 -7.07 -9.82 3.84
CA VAL A 7 -7.41 -9.32 2.51
C VAL A 7 -8.70 -8.51 2.56
N THR A 8 -9.72 -9.01 3.26
CA THR A 8 -11.02 -8.33 3.42
C THR A 8 -10.87 -6.98 4.11
N ASN A 9 -10.05 -6.90 5.15
CA ASN A 9 -9.76 -5.64 5.86
C ASN A 9 -9.03 -4.65 4.96
N PHE A 10 -8.04 -5.10 4.18
CA PHE A 10 -7.34 -4.26 3.21
C PHE A 10 -8.32 -3.68 2.17
N ARG A 11 -9.13 -4.53 1.53
CA ARG A 11 -10.15 -4.14 0.55
C ARG A 11 -11.18 -3.18 1.14
N SER A 12 -11.64 -3.44 2.36
CA SER A 12 -12.58 -2.56 3.07
C SER A 12 -11.96 -1.19 3.33
N GLY A 13 -10.70 -1.15 3.75
CA GLY A 13 -9.93 0.07 3.91
C GLY A 13 -9.81 0.84 2.60
N VAL A 14 -9.45 0.18 1.50
CA VAL A 14 -9.38 0.79 0.15
C VAL A 14 -10.74 1.39 -0.26
N SER A 15 -11.83 0.67 -0.05
CA SER A 15 -13.19 1.16 -0.34
C SER A 15 -13.57 2.38 0.51
N GLU A 16 -13.16 2.40 1.78
CA GLU A 16 -13.34 3.56 2.67
C GLU A 16 -12.60 4.79 2.13
N ILE A 17 -11.34 4.61 1.73
CA ILE A 17 -10.51 5.69 1.17
C ILE A 17 -11.13 6.24 -0.11
N ASN A 18 -11.56 5.39 -1.02
CA ASN A 18 -12.22 5.84 -2.26
C ASN A 18 -13.50 6.63 -1.97
N SER A 19 -14.26 6.22 -0.95
CA SER A 19 -15.46 6.95 -0.53
C SER A 19 -15.12 8.32 0.08
N ILE A 20 -14.05 8.42 0.87
CA ILE A 20 -13.58 9.69 1.45
C ILE A 20 -13.05 10.62 0.36
N THR A 21 -12.25 10.11 -0.57
CA THR A 21 -11.74 10.87 -1.71
C THR A 21 -12.87 11.39 -2.57
N GLN A 22 -13.90 10.58 -2.85
CA GLN A 22 -15.07 11.03 -3.61
C GLN A 22 -15.82 12.17 -2.88
N LYS A 23 -16.03 12.03 -1.57
CA LYS A 23 -16.70 13.06 -0.75
C LYS A 23 -15.98 14.41 -0.76
N ALA A 24 -14.65 14.41 -0.92
CA ALA A 24 -13.90 15.67 -1.02
C ALA A 24 -14.35 16.53 -2.22
N TYR A 25 -14.95 15.93 -3.24
CA TYR A 25 -15.46 16.59 -4.45
C TYR A 25 -16.99 16.67 -4.48
N ASP A 26 -17.67 16.48 -3.36
CA ASP A 26 -19.11 16.69 -3.28
C ASP A 26 -19.44 18.18 -3.50
N THR A 27 -20.54 18.43 -4.20
CA THR A 27 -21.07 19.77 -4.47
C THR A 27 -22.35 20.03 -3.67
N ASP A 28 -22.59 21.30 -3.34
CA ASP A 28 -23.84 21.74 -2.75
C ASP A 28 -25.02 21.62 -3.76
N PRO A 29 -26.28 21.83 -3.34
CA PRO A 29 -27.43 21.80 -4.25
C PRO A 29 -27.40 22.85 -5.37
N SER A 30 -26.52 23.86 -5.27
CA SER A 30 -26.33 24.90 -6.28
C SER A 30 -25.19 24.56 -7.26
N GLY A 31 -24.51 23.42 -7.07
CA GLY A 31 -23.38 22.97 -7.90
C GLY A 31 -22.03 23.57 -7.50
N ASN A 32 -21.92 24.25 -6.36
CA ASN A 32 -20.63 24.74 -5.87
C ASN A 32 -19.91 23.65 -5.06
N ASP A 33 -18.58 23.63 -5.15
CA ASP A 33 -17.78 22.73 -4.30
C ASP A 33 -18.02 22.98 -2.81
N ILE A 34 -18.25 21.92 -2.05
CA ILE A 34 -18.42 22.01 -0.58
C ILE A 34 -17.09 22.34 0.11
N PHE A 35 -15.99 21.82 -0.42
CA PHE A 35 -14.65 21.98 0.14
C PHE A 35 -13.79 22.88 -0.75
N SER A 36 -12.95 23.73 -0.14
CA SER A 36 -11.93 24.49 -0.87
C SER A 36 -10.83 23.58 -1.41
N GLU A 37 -10.01 24.07 -2.34
CA GLU A 37 -8.87 23.30 -2.88
C GLU A 37 -7.90 22.84 -1.79
N ASP A 38 -7.59 23.69 -0.80
CA ASP A 38 -6.74 23.30 0.33
C ASP A 38 -7.37 22.20 1.19
N GLN A 39 -8.69 22.24 1.38
CA GLN A 39 -9.43 21.20 2.10
C GLN A 39 -9.45 19.89 1.31
N LYS A 40 -9.67 19.95 0.00
CA LYS A 40 -9.60 18.79 -0.90
C LYS A 40 -8.23 18.14 -0.82
N GLU A 41 -7.16 18.92 -0.96
CA GLU A 41 -5.78 18.43 -0.82
C GLU A 41 -5.57 17.74 0.52
N PHE A 42 -5.96 18.38 1.63
CA PHE A 42 -5.81 17.80 2.96
C PHE A 42 -6.57 16.48 3.12
N ILE A 43 -7.83 16.43 2.67
CA ILE A 43 -8.68 15.23 2.78
C ILE A 43 -8.09 14.09 1.95
N VAL A 44 -7.75 14.36 0.68
CA VAL A 44 -7.25 13.35 -0.26
C VAL A 44 -5.89 12.82 0.17
N SER A 45 -4.95 13.70 0.55
CA SER A 45 -3.62 13.30 1.01
C SER A 45 -3.66 12.54 2.34
N SER A 46 -4.56 12.92 3.26
CA SER A 46 -4.78 12.16 4.50
C SER A 46 -5.41 10.80 4.25
N ALA A 47 -6.37 10.72 3.33
CA ALA A 47 -6.99 9.46 2.93
C ALA A 47 -5.96 8.52 2.27
N PHE A 48 -5.06 9.07 1.45
CA PHE A 48 -3.93 8.31 0.88
C PHE A 48 -3.00 7.76 1.96
N LEU A 49 -2.60 8.56 2.95
CA LEU A 49 -1.77 8.09 4.07
C LEU A 49 -2.44 6.92 4.81
N LYS A 50 -3.75 7.00 5.02
CA LYS A 50 -4.53 5.92 5.64
C LYS A 50 -4.58 4.66 4.76
N MET A 51 -4.67 4.79 3.43
CA MET A 51 -4.55 3.66 2.50
C MET A 51 -3.20 2.94 2.65
N PHE A 52 -2.12 3.71 2.71
CA PHE A 52 -0.77 3.16 2.87
C PHE A 52 -0.62 2.38 4.19
N ILE A 53 -1.22 2.87 5.28
CA ILE A 53 -1.27 2.17 6.57
C ILE A 53 -2.03 0.84 6.46
N PHE A 54 -3.12 0.77 5.68
CA PHE A 54 -3.83 -0.49 5.44
C PHE A 54 -2.95 -1.51 4.71
N TRP A 55 -2.15 -1.07 3.74
CA TRP A 55 -1.17 -1.93 3.08
C TRP A 55 -0.09 -2.44 4.04
N GLU A 56 0.52 -1.56 4.83
CA GLU A 56 1.52 -1.95 5.84
C GLU A 56 0.95 -2.97 6.83
N SER A 57 -0.26 -2.72 7.31
CA SER A 57 -0.97 -3.60 8.25
C SER A 57 -1.27 -4.96 7.64
N PHE A 58 -1.65 -4.99 6.35
CA PHE A 58 -1.85 -6.24 5.62
C PHE A 58 -0.56 -7.05 5.53
N VAL A 59 0.55 -6.43 5.13
CA VAL A 59 1.85 -7.12 5.00
C VAL A 59 2.30 -7.65 6.36
N GLU A 60 2.29 -6.83 7.42
CA GLU A 60 2.67 -7.27 8.77
C GLU A 60 1.84 -8.47 9.23
N ASP A 61 0.52 -8.36 9.09
CA ASP A 61 -0.39 -9.35 9.63
C ASP A 61 -0.32 -10.69 8.88
N THR A 62 -0.27 -10.65 7.55
CA THR A 62 -0.10 -11.87 6.74
C THR A 62 1.27 -12.52 6.98
N PHE A 63 2.33 -11.73 7.13
CA PHE A 63 3.67 -12.26 7.43
C PHE A 63 3.69 -12.98 8.78
N ALA A 64 3.12 -12.35 9.82
CA ALA A 64 3.02 -12.96 11.15
C ALA A 64 2.17 -14.24 11.15
N LYS A 65 1.10 -14.29 10.35
CA LYS A 65 0.23 -15.47 10.18
C LYS A 65 0.95 -16.65 9.54
N TYR A 66 1.66 -16.42 8.45
CA TYR A 66 2.46 -17.47 7.83
C TYR A 66 3.57 -17.96 8.77
N LEU A 67 4.20 -17.06 9.52
CA LEU A 67 5.18 -17.43 10.55
C LEU A 67 4.61 -18.36 11.62
N VAL A 68 3.37 -18.16 12.07
CA VAL A 68 2.73 -19.09 13.03
C VAL A 68 2.16 -20.35 12.37
N GLY A 69 2.24 -20.46 11.04
CA GLY A 69 1.80 -21.64 10.29
C GLY A 69 0.35 -21.65 9.86
N GLU A 70 -0.25 -20.47 9.71
CA GLU A 70 -1.56 -20.39 9.07
C GLU A 70 -1.51 -20.90 7.64
N VAL A 71 -2.57 -21.63 7.23
CA VAL A 71 -2.73 -22.16 5.88
C VAL A 71 -3.18 -21.03 4.96
N SER A 72 -2.58 -20.93 3.77
CA SER A 72 -3.01 -19.98 2.74
C SER A 72 -4.50 -20.12 2.41
N THR A 73 -5.09 -19.08 1.80
CA THR A 73 -6.50 -19.12 1.37
C THR A 73 -6.78 -20.19 0.30
N ASN A 74 -5.74 -20.65 -0.41
CA ASN A 74 -5.80 -21.76 -1.35
C ASN A 74 -5.58 -23.14 -0.70
N GLY A 75 -5.41 -23.24 0.62
CA GLY A 75 -5.23 -24.51 1.33
C GLY A 75 -3.80 -25.07 1.34
N THR A 76 -2.81 -24.30 0.88
CA THR A 76 -1.39 -24.71 0.89
C THR A 76 -0.65 -24.15 2.11
N TYR A 77 0.32 -24.92 2.61
CA TYR A 77 1.20 -24.48 3.70
C TYR A 77 2.42 -23.75 3.13
N VAL A 78 2.87 -22.73 3.85
CA VAL A 78 4.16 -22.06 3.59
C VAL A 78 5.24 -22.72 4.44
N ASN A 79 6.32 -23.16 3.79
CA ASN A 79 7.48 -23.69 4.47
C ASN A 79 8.26 -22.55 5.13
N LYS A 80 8.54 -22.71 6.43
CA LYS A 80 9.15 -21.69 7.27
C LYS A 80 10.32 -22.24 8.06
N PHE A 81 11.29 -21.38 8.35
CA PHE A 81 12.53 -21.74 9.06
C PHE A 81 12.49 -21.46 10.57
N VAL A 82 11.34 -20.99 11.08
CA VAL A 82 11.14 -20.71 12.50
C VAL A 82 9.77 -21.19 12.96
N THR A 83 9.64 -21.42 14.27
CA THR A 83 8.41 -21.92 14.89
C THR A 83 8.06 -21.05 16.10
N PRO A 84 7.47 -19.85 15.89
CA PRO A 84 6.95 -19.05 16.98
C PRO A 84 5.82 -19.77 17.72
N ASN A 85 5.68 -19.47 19.02
CA ASN A 85 4.63 -20.05 19.87
C ASN A 85 3.25 -19.47 19.55
N ASP A 86 3.23 -18.17 19.24
CA ASP A 86 2.03 -17.40 18.98
C ASP A 86 2.38 -16.17 18.13
N ARG A 87 1.37 -15.39 17.73
CA ARG A 87 1.55 -14.17 16.93
C ARG A 87 2.45 -13.14 17.61
N GLY A 88 2.36 -12.99 18.93
CA GLY A 88 3.19 -12.06 19.68
C GLY A 88 4.66 -12.47 19.67
N HIS A 89 4.95 -13.77 19.78
CA HIS A 89 6.30 -14.31 19.62
C HIS A 89 6.80 -14.13 18.18
N ALA A 90 5.96 -14.36 17.17
CA ALA A 90 6.31 -14.11 15.76
C ALA A 90 6.73 -12.65 15.53
N LEU A 91 5.96 -11.68 16.04
CA LEU A 91 6.31 -10.26 15.94
C LEU A 91 7.62 -9.92 16.67
N LYS A 92 7.88 -10.50 17.84
CA LYS A 92 9.16 -10.32 18.55
C LYS A 92 10.34 -10.86 17.74
N ILE A 93 10.19 -12.01 17.09
CA ILE A 93 11.21 -12.58 16.20
C ILE A 93 11.48 -11.64 15.02
N LEU A 94 10.41 -11.12 14.40
CA LEU A 94 10.51 -10.20 13.27
C LEU A 94 11.20 -8.89 13.63
N ILE A 95 10.90 -8.33 14.80
CA ILE A 95 11.54 -7.13 15.33
C ILE A 95 13.02 -7.41 15.67
N GLY A 96 13.30 -8.59 16.23
CA GLY A 96 14.63 -8.98 16.69
C GLY A 96 15.16 -7.97 17.71
N THR A 97 16.29 -7.33 17.39
CA THR A 97 16.91 -6.30 18.23
C THR A 97 16.58 -4.87 17.82
N GLN A 98 15.72 -4.69 16.80
CA GLN A 98 15.33 -3.37 16.30
C GLN A 98 14.18 -2.80 17.15
N LYS A 99 13.85 -1.52 16.93
CA LYS A 99 12.70 -0.89 17.61
C LYS A 99 11.35 -1.27 16.98
N TYR A 100 11.34 -1.43 15.66
CA TYR A 100 10.17 -1.80 14.85
C TYR A 100 10.64 -2.36 13.50
N VAL A 101 9.74 -3.05 12.79
CA VAL A 101 9.94 -3.44 11.39
C VAL A 101 9.36 -2.36 10.50
N ASP A 102 10.13 -1.89 9.51
CA ASP A 102 9.69 -0.92 8.52
C ASP A 102 8.97 -1.63 7.36
N TRP A 103 7.67 -1.89 7.55
CA TRP A 103 6.82 -2.57 6.56
C TRP A 103 6.56 -1.73 5.30
N ALA A 104 6.79 -0.40 5.34
CA ALA A 104 6.76 0.46 4.16
C ALA A 104 7.88 0.17 3.16
N ASN A 105 8.93 -0.52 3.60
CA ASN A 105 10.12 -0.76 2.80
C ASN A 105 10.10 -2.17 2.21
N HIS A 106 9.70 -2.27 0.94
CA HIS A 106 9.60 -3.53 0.21
C HIS A 106 10.90 -4.35 0.18
N GLU A 107 12.08 -3.71 0.23
CA GLU A 107 13.36 -4.43 0.32
C GLU A 107 13.57 -5.08 1.70
N ILE A 108 13.08 -4.44 2.77
CA ILE A 108 13.08 -5.06 4.11
C ILE A 108 12.11 -6.25 4.12
N VAL A 109 10.92 -6.11 3.54
CA VAL A 109 9.94 -7.21 3.44
C VAL A 109 10.52 -8.40 2.68
N LYS A 110 11.14 -8.18 1.50
CA LYS A 110 11.80 -9.22 0.70
C LYS A 110 12.96 -9.88 1.45
N ARG A 111 13.75 -9.11 2.20
CA ARG A 111 14.86 -9.66 2.99
C ARG A 111 14.34 -10.53 4.13
N LEU A 112 13.31 -10.08 4.85
CA LEU A 112 12.67 -10.87 5.90
C LEU A 112 12.07 -12.13 5.31
N SER A 113 11.42 -12.05 4.15
CA SER A 113 10.79 -13.22 3.54
C SER A 113 11.81 -14.31 3.26
N LYS A 114 12.93 -13.97 2.62
CA LYS A 114 14.05 -14.91 2.36
C LYS A 114 14.71 -15.47 3.62
N LEU A 115 14.61 -14.77 4.75
CA LEU A 115 15.16 -15.23 6.01
C LEU A 115 14.26 -16.25 6.71
N TYR A 116 12.94 -16.12 6.54
CA TYR A 116 11.97 -16.87 7.34
C TYR A 116 11.15 -17.90 6.56
N PHE A 117 11.04 -17.76 5.23
CA PHE A 117 10.26 -18.64 4.37
C PHE A 117 11.13 -19.26 3.28
N GLU A 118 10.79 -20.49 2.89
CA GLU A 118 11.43 -21.17 1.76
C GLU A 118 11.29 -20.34 0.48
N ASP A 119 12.41 -20.12 -0.20
CA ASP A 119 12.56 -19.23 -1.38
C ASP A 119 12.06 -17.78 -1.16
N GLY A 120 11.73 -17.42 0.07
CA GLY A 120 11.11 -16.15 0.44
C GLY A 120 9.64 -16.03 0.07
N GLU A 121 8.95 -17.14 -0.24
CA GLU A 121 7.57 -17.13 -0.71
C GLU A 121 6.54 -17.13 0.43
N PRO A 122 5.33 -16.54 0.21
CA PRO A 122 4.84 -15.95 -1.04
C PRO A 122 5.19 -14.48 -1.27
N PHE A 123 6.04 -13.89 -0.42
CA PHE A 123 6.30 -12.45 -0.48
C PHE A 123 7.32 -12.08 -1.56
N SER A 124 8.36 -12.88 -1.79
CA SER A 124 9.47 -12.48 -2.67
C SER A 124 8.99 -12.20 -4.08
N THR A 125 8.25 -13.13 -4.69
CA THR A 125 7.77 -12.98 -6.07
C THR A 125 6.73 -11.87 -6.17
N ASN A 126 5.72 -11.87 -5.29
CA ASN A 126 4.65 -10.88 -5.33
C ASN A 126 5.11 -9.46 -5.04
N ILE A 127 6.08 -9.24 -4.14
CA ILE A 127 6.63 -7.90 -3.90
C ILE A 127 7.57 -7.49 -5.04
N SER A 128 8.30 -8.45 -5.64
CA SER A 128 9.18 -8.16 -6.78
C SER A 128 8.40 -7.75 -8.03
N SER A 129 7.23 -8.34 -8.27
CA SER A 129 6.39 -8.02 -9.43
C SER A 129 5.79 -6.61 -9.41
N ILE A 130 5.71 -5.97 -8.23
CA ILE A 130 5.15 -4.61 -8.05
C ILE A 130 6.16 -3.62 -7.44
N THR A 131 7.46 -3.87 -7.60
CA THR A 131 8.51 -3.08 -6.93
C THR A 131 8.50 -1.61 -7.35
N THR A 132 8.23 -1.31 -8.63
CA THR A 132 8.17 0.07 -9.12
C THR A 132 7.02 0.82 -8.46
N GLU A 133 5.86 0.19 -8.39
CA GLU A 133 4.63 0.74 -7.82
C GLU A 133 4.77 0.98 -6.32
N LEU A 134 5.43 0.06 -5.59
CA LEU A 134 5.72 0.25 -4.17
C LEU A 134 6.69 1.42 -3.93
N ALA A 135 7.68 1.61 -4.80
CA ALA A 135 8.59 2.75 -4.74
C ALA A 135 7.87 4.08 -5.02
N ASP A 136 6.93 4.07 -5.96
CA ASP A 136 6.09 5.22 -6.29
C ASP A 136 5.17 5.59 -5.12
N LEU A 137 4.46 4.62 -4.57
CA LEU A 137 3.60 4.80 -3.39
C LEU A 137 4.38 5.34 -2.19
N LYS A 138 5.62 4.88 -1.98
CA LYS A 138 6.50 5.43 -0.95
C LYS A 138 6.85 6.91 -1.22
N THR A 139 7.08 7.27 -2.47
CA THR A 139 7.35 8.65 -2.88
C THR A 139 6.14 9.54 -2.61
N ILE A 140 4.94 9.11 -3.00
CA ILE A 140 3.68 9.81 -2.73
C ILE A 140 3.46 9.94 -1.22
N ARG A 141 3.70 8.88 -0.44
CA ARG A 141 3.57 8.89 1.03
C ARG A 141 4.50 9.88 1.69
N ASN A 142 5.75 9.95 1.24
CA ASN A 142 6.69 10.92 1.77
C ASN A 142 6.26 12.36 1.44
N ALA A 143 5.74 12.61 0.24
CA ALA A 143 5.22 13.92 -0.14
C ALA A 143 3.95 14.30 0.63
N ALA A 144 3.03 13.37 0.86
CA ALA A 144 1.83 13.58 1.65
C ALA A 144 2.14 13.91 3.12
N ALA A 145 3.19 13.32 3.68
CA ALA A 145 3.57 13.50 5.08
C ALA A 145 4.49 14.71 5.33
N HIS A 146 5.21 15.19 4.32
CA HIS A 146 6.27 16.19 4.50
C HIS A 146 6.17 17.33 3.49
N LEU A 147 6.04 18.54 4.03
CA LEU A 147 6.19 19.79 3.30
C LEU A 147 7.68 20.13 3.16
N SER A 148 8.35 19.60 2.15
CA SER A 148 9.76 19.91 1.86
C SER A 148 10.02 20.03 0.36
N SER A 149 11.03 20.82 -0.03
CA SER A 149 11.44 20.93 -1.43
C SER A 149 11.91 19.59 -2.01
N THR A 150 12.58 18.75 -1.21
CA THR A 150 13.04 17.43 -1.63
C THR A 150 11.88 16.51 -2.00
N THR A 151 10.84 16.46 -1.17
CA THR A 151 9.65 15.63 -1.44
C THR A 151 8.84 16.17 -2.62
N GLN A 152 8.80 17.49 -2.81
CA GLN A 152 8.19 18.11 -3.99
C GLN A 152 8.87 17.70 -5.30
N HIS A 153 10.21 17.79 -5.37
CA HIS A 153 10.94 17.41 -6.58
C HIS A 153 10.75 15.94 -6.95
N GLN A 154 10.71 15.06 -5.95
CA GLN A 154 10.45 13.63 -6.17
C GLN A 154 9.03 13.38 -6.67
N LEU A 155 8.04 14.10 -6.10
CA LEU A 155 6.65 14.00 -6.54
C LEU A 155 6.48 14.52 -7.98
N ASP A 156 7.04 15.67 -8.32
CA ASP A 156 6.96 16.24 -9.68
C ASP A 156 7.61 15.31 -10.72
N ALA A 157 8.76 14.70 -10.39
CA ALA A 157 9.42 13.73 -11.24
C ALA A 157 8.59 12.46 -11.43
N LEU A 158 8.00 11.95 -10.34
CA LEU A 158 7.08 10.81 -10.37
C LEU A 158 5.85 11.12 -11.23
N ALA A 159 5.19 12.24 -10.96
CA ALA A 159 4.00 12.68 -11.69
C ALA A 159 4.29 12.84 -13.17
N SER A 160 5.42 13.44 -13.52
CA SER A 160 5.83 13.61 -14.92
C SER A 160 6.02 12.27 -15.62
N ARG A 161 6.66 11.31 -14.94
CA ARG A 161 6.90 9.97 -15.47
C ARG A 161 5.59 9.19 -15.66
N VAL A 162 4.69 9.23 -14.68
CA VAL A 162 3.41 8.52 -14.71
C VAL A 162 2.47 9.12 -15.74
N LEU A 163 2.38 10.45 -15.83
CA LEU A 163 1.48 11.15 -16.75
C LEU A 163 2.04 11.30 -18.17
N GLY A 164 3.31 10.97 -18.39
CA GLY A 164 3.97 11.08 -19.70
C GLY A 164 4.11 12.52 -20.21
N SER A 165 4.07 13.51 -19.32
CA SER A 165 4.19 14.94 -19.64
C SER A 165 4.92 15.68 -18.53
N GLN A 166 5.50 16.85 -18.80
CA GLN A 166 6.21 17.61 -17.77
C GLN A 166 5.21 18.15 -16.74
N VAL A 167 5.41 17.81 -15.48
CA VAL A 167 4.63 18.29 -14.32
C VAL A 167 5.56 19.05 -13.37
N SER A 168 5.04 20.10 -12.74
CA SER A 168 5.77 20.91 -11.76
C SER A 168 4.82 21.47 -10.72
N ASN A 169 5.26 21.54 -9.46
CA ASN A 169 4.49 22.04 -8.33
C ASN A 169 3.13 21.35 -8.17
N THR A 170 3.04 20.05 -8.47
CA THR A 170 1.80 19.30 -8.24
C THR A 170 1.68 18.91 -6.77
N THR A 171 0.46 18.86 -6.25
CA THR A 171 0.20 18.30 -4.93
C THR A 171 -0.14 16.82 -5.00
N VAL A 172 -0.11 16.11 -3.86
CA VAL A 172 -0.46 14.69 -3.83
C VAL A 172 -1.92 14.51 -4.23
N GLY A 173 -2.83 15.30 -3.68
CA GLY A 173 -4.25 15.24 -4.00
C GLY A 173 -4.53 15.52 -5.47
N GLN A 174 -3.87 16.50 -6.08
CA GLN A 174 -3.98 16.75 -7.52
C GLN A 174 -3.45 15.59 -8.37
N PHE A 175 -2.34 14.98 -7.98
CA PHE A 175 -1.73 13.91 -8.76
C PHE A 175 -2.55 12.62 -8.73
N ILE A 176 -2.94 12.15 -7.54
CA ILE A 176 -3.49 10.80 -7.40
C ILE A 176 -4.95 10.67 -7.85
N VAL A 177 -5.68 11.77 -7.98
CA VAL A 177 -7.06 11.80 -8.49
C VAL A 177 -7.14 11.96 -10.01
N GLN A 178 -6.03 12.27 -10.68
CA GLN A 178 -6.00 12.33 -12.14
C GLN A 178 -6.24 10.95 -12.74
N LEU A 179 -6.86 10.92 -13.92
CA LEU A 179 -7.08 9.69 -14.67
C LEU A 179 -5.75 9.08 -15.12
N HIS A 180 -5.65 7.76 -15.05
CA HIS A 180 -4.45 7.05 -15.52
C HIS A 180 -4.34 7.18 -17.05
N PRO A 181 -3.18 7.55 -17.62
CA PRO A 181 -3.07 7.86 -19.05
C PRO A 181 -3.33 6.67 -19.97
N THR A 182 -3.04 5.45 -19.51
CA THR A 182 -3.31 4.22 -20.26
C THR A 182 -4.64 3.56 -19.90
N ASN A 183 -5.27 3.96 -18.80
CA ASN A 183 -6.56 3.42 -18.35
C ASN A 183 -7.42 4.56 -17.78
N THR A 184 -8.10 5.27 -18.67
CA THR A 184 -8.89 6.46 -18.32
C THR A 184 -10.17 6.14 -17.54
N SER A 185 -10.46 4.87 -17.25
CA SER A 185 -11.58 4.47 -16.39
C SER A 185 -11.25 4.53 -14.90
N ARG A 186 -9.96 4.71 -14.56
CA ARG A 186 -9.45 4.72 -13.20
C ARG A 186 -8.62 5.97 -12.95
N THR A 187 -8.62 6.44 -11.71
CA THR A 187 -7.60 7.40 -11.26
C THR A 187 -6.25 6.71 -11.07
N ILE A 188 -5.17 7.48 -10.99
CA ILE A 188 -3.84 6.98 -10.66
C ILE A 188 -3.86 6.21 -9.33
N LEU A 189 -4.56 6.74 -8.31
CA LEU A 189 -4.74 6.05 -7.03
C LEU A 189 -5.39 4.68 -7.21
N GLN A 190 -6.50 4.61 -7.95
CA GLN A 190 -7.24 3.37 -8.17
C GLN A 190 -6.40 2.35 -8.94
N ASN A 191 -5.58 2.79 -9.89
CA ASN A 191 -4.66 1.91 -10.59
C ASN A 191 -3.65 1.26 -9.63
N TYR A 192 -3.04 2.03 -8.71
CA TYR A 192 -2.17 1.45 -7.68
C TYR A 192 -2.94 0.52 -6.72
N GLN A 193 -4.15 0.89 -6.31
CA GLN A 193 -4.98 0.04 -5.44
C GLN A 193 -5.31 -1.31 -6.08
N ASP A 194 -5.64 -1.34 -7.38
CA ASP A 194 -5.90 -2.59 -8.11
C ASP A 194 -4.64 -3.48 -8.13
N ILE A 195 -3.46 -2.89 -8.31
CA ILE A 195 -2.17 -3.62 -8.28
C ILE A 195 -1.89 -4.19 -6.89
N LEU A 196 -2.08 -3.39 -5.84
CA LEU A 196 -1.92 -3.85 -4.46
C LEU A 196 -2.94 -4.94 -4.11
N ASP A 197 -4.16 -4.86 -4.60
CA ASP A 197 -5.20 -5.88 -4.36
C ASP A 197 -4.82 -7.23 -4.96
N VAL A 198 -4.33 -7.24 -6.20
CA VAL A 198 -3.84 -8.46 -6.85
C VAL A 198 -2.65 -9.05 -6.08
N ALA A 199 -1.70 -8.21 -5.66
CA ALA A 199 -0.57 -8.67 -4.85
C ALA A 199 -1.01 -9.22 -3.49
N ALA A 200 -1.97 -8.57 -2.82
CA ALA A 200 -2.53 -9.03 -1.56
C ALA A 200 -3.22 -10.39 -1.69
N GLU A 201 -4.04 -10.56 -2.74
CA GLU A 201 -4.70 -11.82 -3.05
C GLU A 201 -3.68 -12.94 -3.29
N ASN A 202 -2.65 -12.70 -4.10
CA ASN A 202 -1.63 -13.70 -4.40
C ASN A 202 -0.79 -14.07 -3.17
N ILE A 203 -0.41 -13.09 -2.33
CA ILE A 203 0.28 -13.34 -1.06
C ILE A 203 -0.59 -14.20 -0.16
N ALA A 204 -1.87 -13.85 0.03
CA ALA A 204 -2.78 -14.62 0.90
C ALA A 204 -3.08 -16.03 0.35
N ALA A 205 -3.04 -16.20 -0.96
CA ALA A 205 -3.28 -17.47 -1.64
C ALA A 205 -2.01 -18.30 -1.85
N ASN A 206 -0.85 -17.82 -1.39
CA ASN A 206 0.46 -18.44 -1.63
C ASN A 206 0.70 -18.76 -3.12
N ARG A 207 0.41 -17.79 -4.00
CA ARG A 207 0.62 -17.90 -5.45
C ARG A 207 1.90 -17.18 -5.83
N THR A 208 2.76 -17.85 -6.61
CA THR A 208 4.04 -17.34 -7.09
C THR A 208 4.02 -17.19 -8.60
#